data_AF-A0A223NQJ3-F1
#
_entry.id   AF-A0A223NQJ3-F1
#
_cell.length_a   1.000
_cell.length_b   1.000
_cell.length_c   1.000
_cell.angle_alpha   90.00
_cell.angle_beta   90.00
_cell.angle_gamma   90.00
#
_symmetry.space_group_name_H-M   'P 1'
#
loop_
_entity.id
_entity.type
_entity.pdbx_description
1 polymer ?
#
loop_
_entity_poly.entity_id
_entity_poly.type
_entity_poly.pdbx_seq_one_letter_code
_entity_poly.pdbx_strand_id
1 'polypeptide(L)'
;MKKTIKYFMIGIAVMISSPKLFAQISIGISVHINPPALPVYSQPACPVEGYLWVPGYWAWSGDANDFYWVPGVWVSPPQPGLLWTPGYWGYEGDLYVFHRGYWGRHIGFYGGVNYGYGYSGSGFYGGRWEGNSFRYNTAVVNVNNTVVHNTYIDRTVIVNNTTVNNVSYNGPGGVTAKPRPEEVRAMNESHIQPTVQQQSHEKVAQNNPAQFAKANNGRPATTSMNKVNGRQFNGEGSNARAMSASDKAAAAPHNAQAADAAGNTNNRPLNGQAQRTRQPAGSVVNNRAARPFGQVKANAPATHNRMPAQRKPVQRQQERPVEKPRE
;
A
#
# COMPACT_ATOMS: atom_id res chain seq x y z
N MET A 1 23.22 -81.65 -21.41
CA MET A 1 24.37 -81.54 -20.47
C MET A 1 24.26 -80.22 -19.70
N LYS A 2 24.28 -80.31 -18.36
CA LYS A 2 24.80 -79.35 -17.35
C LYS A 2 24.85 -77.82 -17.63
N LYS A 3 24.09 -77.08 -16.77
CA LYS A 3 24.44 -75.84 -16.02
C LYS A 3 24.61 -74.54 -16.85
N THR A 4 24.19 -73.33 -16.46
CA THR A 4 24.27 -72.63 -15.16
C THR A 4 23.31 -71.42 -15.08
N ILE A 5 22.75 -71.23 -13.88
CA ILE A 5 22.11 -70.01 -13.35
C ILE A 5 23.08 -68.82 -13.37
N LYS A 6 22.61 -67.62 -13.72
CA LYS A 6 23.03 -66.35 -13.13
C LYS A 6 21.91 -65.31 -13.26
N TYR A 7 21.29 -65.03 -12.11
CA TYR A 7 20.36 -63.93 -11.90
C TYR A 7 21.07 -62.59 -12.08
N PHE A 8 20.42 -61.64 -12.75
CA PHE A 8 20.69 -60.22 -12.52
C PHE A 8 19.39 -59.42 -12.68
N MET A 9 18.61 -59.37 -11.58
CA MET A 9 17.56 -58.39 -11.39
C MET A 9 18.23 -57.07 -11.02
N ILE A 10 18.33 -56.13 -11.96
CA ILE A 10 18.59 -54.72 -11.65
C ILE A 10 17.23 -54.03 -11.61
N GLY A 11 16.67 -53.93 -10.41
CA GLY A 11 15.61 -52.97 -10.13
C GLY A 11 16.24 -51.57 -10.10
N ILE A 12 16.07 -50.81 -11.17
CA ILE A 12 16.35 -49.37 -11.18
C ILE A 12 15.21 -48.70 -10.40
N ALA A 13 15.39 -48.56 -9.09
CA ALA A 13 14.62 -47.62 -8.30
C ALA A 13 15.08 -46.21 -8.68
N VAL A 14 14.44 -45.60 -9.68
CA VAL A 14 14.58 -44.16 -9.92
C VAL A 14 13.91 -43.46 -8.75
N MET A 15 14.71 -43.11 -7.73
CA MET A 15 14.32 -42.08 -6.77
C MET A 15 14.10 -40.80 -7.55
N ILE A 16 12.84 -40.44 -7.76
CA ILE A 16 12.43 -39.10 -8.16
C ILE A 16 12.74 -38.21 -6.96
N SER A 17 13.98 -37.73 -6.87
CA SER A 17 14.32 -36.60 -6.02
C SER A 17 13.59 -35.41 -6.62
N SER A 18 12.41 -35.09 -6.10
CA SER A 18 11.79 -33.79 -6.36
C SER A 18 12.83 -32.73 -6.03
N PRO A 19 13.23 -31.85 -6.97
CA PRO A 19 14.03 -30.70 -6.59
C PRO A 19 13.19 -29.91 -5.59
N LYS A 20 13.64 -29.86 -4.34
CA LYS A 20 13.20 -28.82 -3.42
C LYS A 20 13.70 -27.53 -4.06
N LEU A 21 12.83 -26.83 -4.79
CA LEU A 21 13.13 -25.46 -5.18
C LEU A 21 13.37 -24.72 -3.88
N PHE A 22 14.64 -24.40 -3.61
CA PHE A 22 15.03 -23.56 -2.51
C PHE A 22 14.17 -22.29 -2.56
N ALA A 23 13.66 -21.86 -1.40
CA ALA A 23 13.04 -20.56 -1.23
C ALA A 23 14.05 -19.51 -1.71
N GLN A 24 13.92 -19.12 -2.98
CA GLN A 24 14.79 -18.12 -3.57
C GLN A 24 14.25 -16.80 -3.07
N ILE A 25 14.83 -16.28 -1.99
CA ILE A 25 14.69 -14.86 -1.62
C ILE A 25 15.16 -14.10 -2.85
N SER A 26 14.21 -13.59 -3.63
CA SER A 26 14.50 -12.79 -4.82
C SER A 26 14.95 -11.43 -4.34
N ILE A 27 16.24 -11.35 -3.99
CA ILE A 27 16.98 -10.10 -3.82
C ILE A 27 17.08 -9.50 -5.22
N GLY A 28 16.25 -8.49 -5.49
CA GLY A 28 16.03 -8.02 -6.85
C GLY A 28 16.95 -6.87 -7.28
N ILE A 29 17.24 -5.93 -6.37
CA ILE A 29 17.89 -4.65 -6.68
C ILE A 29 18.57 -4.10 -5.43
N SER A 30 19.76 -3.51 -5.53
CA SER A 30 20.41 -2.75 -4.44
C SER A 30 20.83 -1.33 -4.87
N VAL A 31 20.65 -0.32 -4.00
CA VAL A 31 20.94 1.10 -4.27
C VAL A 31 21.48 1.83 -3.03
N HIS A 32 22.25 2.90 -3.23
CA HIS A 32 22.86 3.68 -2.13
C HIS A 32 21.96 4.82 -1.60
N ILE A 33 20.84 5.10 -2.27
CA ILE A 33 19.89 6.15 -1.89
C ILE A 33 18.61 5.52 -1.35
N ASN A 34 18.07 6.07 -0.26
CA ASN A 34 16.83 5.56 0.32
C ASN A 34 15.63 5.83 -0.62
N PRO A 35 14.62 4.96 -0.64
CA PRO A 35 13.41 5.23 -1.41
C PRO A 35 12.67 6.46 -0.87
N PRO A 36 11.89 7.17 -1.72
CA PRO A 36 11.05 8.28 -1.28
C PRO A 36 10.00 7.81 -0.28
N ALA A 37 9.43 8.74 0.48
CA ALA A 37 8.28 8.45 1.35
C ALA A 37 7.11 7.84 0.54
N LEU A 38 6.32 6.99 1.19
CA LEU A 38 5.08 6.47 0.59
C LEU A 38 4.14 7.65 0.26
N PRO A 39 3.61 7.71 -0.98
CA PRO A 39 2.55 8.63 -1.32
C PRO A 39 1.33 8.38 -0.42
N VAL A 40 0.64 9.45 -0.04
CA VAL A 40 -0.69 9.34 0.57
C VAL A 40 -1.69 9.18 -0.56
N TYR A 41 -2.50 8.11 -0.51
CA TYR A 41 -3.53 7.89 -1.51
C TYR A 41 -4.71 7.09 -0.99
N SER A 42 -5.88 7.29 -1.61
CA SER A 42 -7.11 6.56 -1.36
C SER A 42 -7.14 5.20 -2.07
N GLN A 43 -7.55 4.14 -1.37
CA GLN A 43 -7.81 2.84 -1.99
C GLN A 43 -9.14 2.88 -2.78
N PRO A 44 -9.14 2.56 -4.09
CA PRO A 44 -10.38 2.46 -4.86
C PRO A 44 -11.22 1.28 -4.36
N ALA A 45 -12.54 1.36 -4.53
CA ALA A 45 -13.43 0.28 -4.13
C ALA A 45 -13.09 -1.02 -4.90
N CYS A 46 -12.97 -2.14 -4.17
CA CYS A 46 -12.75 -3.47 -4.77
C CYS A 46 -13.82 -3.76 -5.83
N PRO A 47 -13.44 -3.96 -7.11
CA PRO A 47 -14.40 -4.05 -8.20
C PRO A 47 -14.98 -5.46 -8.39
N VAL A 48 -14.35 -6.50 -7.82
CA VAL A 48 -14.68 -7.91 -8.04
C VAL A 48 -14.49 -8.67 -6.73
N GLU A 49 -15.44 -9.54 -6.38
CA GLU A 49 -15.31 -10.43 -5.22
C GLU A 49 -14.14 -11.42 -5.41
N GLY A 50 -13.42 -11.71 -4.33
CA GLY A 50 -12.24 -12.57 -4.32
C GLY A 50 -10.92 -11.88 -4.70
N TYR A 51 -10.95 -10.62 -5.15
CA TYR A 51 -9.71 -9.86 -5.38
C TYR A 51 -9.09 -9.40 -4.07
N LEU A 52 -7.75 -9.39 -4.01
CA LEU A 52 -6.98 -8.93 -2.86
C LEU A 52 -6.25 -7.63 -3.19
N TRP A 53 -6.11 -6.78 -2.17
CA TRP A 53 -5.39 -5.54 -2.30
C TRP A 53 -3.89 -5.79 -2.31
N VAL A 54 -3.24 -5.34 -3.38
CA VAL A 54 -1.78 -5.24 -3.50
C VAL A 54 -1.44 -3.76 -3.31
N PRO A 55 -0.73 -3.37 -2.24
CA PRO A 55 -0.39 -1.97 -2.02
C PRO A 55 0.61 -1.48 -3.06
N GLY A 56 0.65 -0.17 -3.27
CA GLY A 56 1.64 0.45 -4.14
C GLY A 56 2.99 0.51 -3.44
N TYR A 57 4.05 0.57 -4.24
CA TYR A 57 5.43 0.61 -3.73
C TYR A 57 6.34 1.36 -4.71
N TRP A 58 7.46 1.87 -4.18
CA TRP A 58 8.53 2.39 -5.00
C TRP A 58 9.36 1.22 -5.56
N ALA A 59 9.42 1.08 -6.87
CA ALA A 59 10.37 0.23 -7.55
C ALA A 59 11.56 1.07 -8.03
N TRP A 60 12.64 0.41 -8.44
CA TRP A 60 13.84 1.07 -8.96
C TRP A 60 14.05 0.75 -10.43
N SER A 61 14.36 1.76 -11.22
CA SER A 61 14.78 1.59 -12.62
C SER A 61 16.28 1.83 -12.73
N GLY A 62 17.03 0.77 -13.07
CA GLY A 62 18.47 0.89 -13.33
C GLY A 62 18.78 1.84 -14.49
N ASP A 63 17.99 1.74 -15.58
CA ASP A 63 18.19 2.55 -16.80
C ASP A 63 17.96 4.04 -16.55
N ALA A 64 16.97 4.40 -15.72
CA ALA A 64 16.67 5.79 -15.39
C ALA A 64 17.44 6.29 -14.15
N ASN A 65 18.11 5.39 -13.44
CA ASN A 65 18.75 5.64 -12.14
C ASN A 65 17.80 6.39 -11.18
N ASP A 66 16.54 5.95 -11.09
CA ASP A 66 15.48 6.62 -10.35
C ASP A 66 14.41 5.65 -9.83
N PHE A 67 13.74 6.05 -8.75
CA PHE A 67 12.58 5.35 -8.24
C PHE A 67 11.36 5.69 -9.09
N TYR A 68 10.52 4.69 -9.35
CA TYR A 68 9.21 4.89 -9.95
C TYR A 68 8.13 4.20 -9.12
N TRP A 69 6.97 4.82 -9.04
CA TRP A 69 5.87 4.30 -8.26
C TRP A 69 5.09 3.25 -9.04
N VAL A 70 4.90 2.08 -8.45
CA VAL A 70 3.98 1.06 -8.94
C VAL A 70 2.64 1.26 -8.21
N PRO A 71 1.55 1.62 -8.92
CA PRO A 71 0.28 1.95 -8.26
C PRO A 71 -0.32 0.78 -7.47
N GLY A 72 -0.92 1.06 -6.31
CA GLY A 72 -1.68 0.04 -5.57
C GLY A 72 -2.89 -0.43 -6.36
N VAL A 73 -3.22 -1.72 -6.30
CA VAL A 73 -4.19 -2.31 -7.22
C VAL A 73 -4.88 -3.54 -6.61
N TRP A 74 -6.16 -3.76 -6.95
CA TRP A 74 -6.83 -5.03 -6.65
C TRP A 74 -6.48 -6.09 -7.71
N VAL A 75 -6.07 -7.27 -7.25
CA VAL A 75 -5.64 -8.38 -8.12
C VAL A 75 -6.32 -9.67 -7.68
N SER A 76 -6.67 -10.53 -8.65
CA SER A 76 -7.10 -11.89 -8.35
C SER A 76 -5.91 -12.69 -7.80
N PRO A 77 -6.04 -13.38 -6.66
CA PRO A 77 -5.01 -14.30 -6.20
C PRO A 77 -4.85 -15.43 -7.22
N PRO A 78 -3.64 -15.99 -7.40
CA PRO A 78 -3.43 -17.08 -8.35
C PRO A 78 -4.13 -18.38 -7.94
N GLN A 79 -4.40 -18.57 -6.65
CA GLN A 79 -5.17 -19.68 -6.09
C GLN A 79 -5.94 -19.22 -4.84
N PRO A 80 -7.12 -19.80 -4.55
CA PRO A 80 -7.81 -19.58 -3.28
C PRO A 80 -6.93 -19.95 -2.08
N GLY A 81 -7.09 -19.23 -0.97
CA GLY A 81 -6.31 -19.44 0.25
C GLY A 81 -4.94 -18.77 0.27
N LEU A 82 -4.51 -18.14 -0.83
CA LEU A 82 -3.27 -17.36 -0.86
C LEU A 82 -3.52 -15.89 -0.49
N LEU A 83 -2.54 -15.30 0.17
CA LEU A 83 -2.44 -13.90 0.54
C LEU A 83 -1.19 -13.30 -0.09
N TRP A 84 -1.20 -11.98 -0.27
CA TRP A 84 -0.06 -11.25 -0.83
C TRP A 84 0.82 -10.69 0.29
N THR A 85 2.10 -11.07 0.30
CA THR A 85 3.12 -10.40 1.12
C THR A 85 3.74 -9.28 0.28
N PRO A 86 3.62 -7.99 0.69
CA PRO A 86 4.22 -6.88 -0.04
C PRO A 86 5.73 -7.01 -0.17
N GLY A 87 6.28 -6.54 -1.29
CA GLY A 87 7.72 -6.30 -1.39
C GLY A 87 8.11 -5.04 -0.62
N TYR A 88 9.35 -4.98 -0.14
CA TYR A 88 9.83 -3.87 0.68
C TYR A 88 11.31 -3.60 0.42
N TRP A 89 11.74 -2.36 0.70
CA TRP A 89 13.15 -2.00 0.75
C TRP A 89 13.70 -2.22 2.15
N GLY A 90 14.80 -2.96 2.29
CA GLY A 90 15.54 -3.17 3.53
C GLY A 90 16.96 -2.63 3.43
N TYR A 91 17.45 -1.99 4.48
CA TYR A 91 18.84 -1.53 4.55
C TYR A 91 19.75 -2.67 5.06
N GLU A 92 20.66 -3.12 4.21
CA GLU A 92 21.53 -4.28 4.42
C GLU A 92 22.94 -3.96 3.92
N GLY A 93 23.95 -4.06 4.80
CA GLY A 93 25.36 -3.91 4.41
C GLY A 93 25.64 -2.63 3.61
N ASP A 94 25.12 -1.49 4.08
CA ASP A 94 25.21 -0.15 3.50
C ASP A 94 24.39 0.13 2.23
N LEU A 95 23.59 -0.84 1.78
CA LEU A 95 22.72 -0.70 0.62
C LEU A 95 21.25 -0.84 0.99
N TYR A 96 20.39 -0.15 0.25
CA TYR A 96 18.96 -0.45 0.24
C TYR A 96 18.68 -1.55 -0.78
N VAL A 97 18.17 -2.68 -0.30
CA VAL A 97 17.88 -3.88 -1.07
C VAL A 97 16.36 -4.07 -1.21
N PHE A 98 15.87 -4.30 -2.41
CA PHE A 98 14.45 -4.62 -2.63
C PHE A 98 14.19 -6.12 -2.49
N HIS A 99 13.38 -6.47 -1.51
CA HIS A 99 12.82 -7.80 -1.31
C HIS A 99 11.51 -7.89 -2.09
N ARG A 100 11.46 -8.77 -3.09
CA ARG A 100 10.28 -8.89 -3.93
C ARG A 100 9.11 -9.50 -3.16
N GLY A 101 7.91 -8.97 -3.39
CA GLY A 101 6.67 -9.52 -2.84
C GLY A 101 6.28 -10.86 -3.46
N TYR A 102 5.44 -11.61 -2.77
CA TYR A 102 5.05 -12.97 -3.17
C TYR A 102 3.68 -13.36 -2.63
N TRP A 103 3.07 -14.37 -3.25
CA TRP A 103 1.86 -15.04 -2.77
C TRP A 103 2.23 -16.23 -1.88
N GLY A 104 1.57 -16.34 -0.72
CA GLY A 104 1.77 -17.43 0.23
C GLY A 104 0.50 -17.72 1.04
N ARG A 105 0.47 -18.83 1.77
CA ARG A 105 -0.67 -19.17 2.64
C ARG A 105 -0.77 -18.23 3.85
N HIS A 106 0.38 -17.72 4.28
CA HIS A 106 0.51 -16.76 5.37
C HIS A 106 1.29 -15.53 4.90
N ILE A 107 1.05 -14.40 5.57
CA ILE A 107 1.80 -13.17 5.33
C ILE A 107 3.17 -13.29 6.02
N GLY A 108 4.23 -13.13 5.24
CA GLY A 108 5.59 -13.03 5.77
C GLY A 108 5.96 -11.62 6.19
N PHE A 109 7.22 -11.43 6.53
CA PHE A 109 7.74 -10.11 6.88
C PHE A 109 7.89 -9.25 5.63
N TYR A 110 7.34 -8.05 5.67
CA TYR A 110 7.43 -7.05 4.61
C TYR A 110 8.09 -5.75 5.10
N GLY A 111 9.13 -5.88 5.93
CA GLY A 111 9.93 -4.74 6.39
C GLY A 111 9.30 -3.90 7.51
N GLY A 112 8.14 -4.31 8.06
CA GLY A 112 7.46 -3.49 9.06
C GLY A 112 6.78 -2.23 8.50
N VAL A 113 6.82 -2.04 7.18
CA VAL A 113 6.32 -0.83 6.52
C VAL A 113 4.79 -0.79 6.55
N ASN A 114 4.21 0.33 7.00
CA ASN A 114 2.77 0.52 6.98
C ASN A 114 2.32 0.95 5.57
N TYR A 115 1.93 -0.03 4.74
CA TYR A 115 1.39 0.21 3.41
C TYR A 115 -0.10 0.61 3.41
N GLY A 116 -0.74 0.64 4.58
CA GLY A 116 -2.16 0.94 4.74
C GLY A 116 -3.08 -0.19 4.25
N TYR A 117 -4.39 0.04 4.35
CA TYR A 117 -5.44 -0.84 3.81
C TYR A 117 -5.30 -2.33 4.17
N GLY A 118 -4.92 -2.58 5.42
CA GLY A 118 -4.73 -3.91 5.97
C GLY A 118 -3.28 -4.29 6.21
N TYR A 119 -2.31 -3.58 5.66
CA TYR A 119 -0.89 -3.80 5.89
C TYR A 119 -0.34 -2.74 6.84
N SER A 120 -0.45 -3.00 8.14
CA SER A 120 -0.05 -2.09 9.23
C SER A 120 1.46 -2.07 9.54
N GLY A 121 2.24 -2.89 8.84
CA GLY A 121 3.61 -3.24 9.23
C GLY A 121 3.73 -4.61 9.88
N SER A 122 2.63 -5.30 10.15
CA SER A 122 2.67 -6.71 10.56
C SER A 122 1.41 -7.44 10.07
N GLY A 123 1.57 -8.64 9.51
CA GLY A 123 0.43 -9.43 9.01
C GLY A 123 -0.46 -8.69 7.99
N PHE A 124 -1.73 -9.10 7.90
CA PHE A 124 -2.74 -8.47 7.06
C PHE A 124 -4.12 -8.50 7.72
N TYR A 125 -4.81 -7.36 7.73
CA TYR A 125 -6.09 -7.15 8.43
C TYR A 125 -7.24 -6.71 7.51
N GLY A 126 -7.01 -6.68 6.19
CA GLY A 126 -8.03 -6.28 5.22
C GLY A 126 -9.09 -7.36 4.95
N GLY A 127 -8.87 -8.58 5.41
CA GLY A 127 -9.80 -9.69 5.22
C GLY A 127 -9.19 -11.03 5.61
N ARG A 128 -9.94 -12.11 5.37
CA ARG A 128 -9.50 -13.49 5.64
C ARG A 128 -10.21 -14.47 4.73
N TRP A 129 -9.59 -15.61 4.48
CA TRP A 129 -10.24 -16.74 3.83
C TRP A 129 -11.15 -17.49 4.81
N GLU A 130 -12.38 -17.81 4.38
CA GLU A 130 -13.28 -18.77 5.04
C GLU A 130 -13.61 -19.87 4.03
N GLY A 131 -12.92 -21.01 4.16
CA GLY A 131 -12.89 -22.03 3.12
C GLY A 131 -12.29 -21.46 1.83
N ASN A 132 -13.05 -21.54 0.73
CA ASN A 132 -12.64 -21.04 -0.58
C ASN A 132 -13.16 -19.63 -0.89
N SER A 133 -13.83 -18.96 0.04
CA SER A 133 -14.35 -17.61 -0.16
C SER A 133 -13.60 -16.59 0.70
N PHE A 134 -13.20 -15.48 0.09
CA PHE A 134 -12.50 -14.41 0.79
C PHE A 134 -13.50 -13.43 1.40
N ARG A 135 -13.33 -13.15 2.69
CA ARG A 135 -14.13 -12.20 3.46
C ARG A 135 -13.40 -10.89 3.67
N TYR A 136 -14.07 -9.78 3.39
CA TYR A 136 -13.50 -8.44 3.50
C TYR A 136 -13.82 -7.81 4.85
N ASN A 137 -12.81 -7.26 5.53
CA ASN A 137 -13.03 -6.40 6.69
C ASN A 137 -13.29 -4.96 6.22
N THR A 138 -14.56 -4.56 6.13
CA THR A 138 -14.93 -3.23 5.62
C THR A 138 -14.61 -2.09 6.58
N ALA A 139 -14.11 -2.40 7.78
CA ALA A 139 -13.49 -1.39 8.64
C ALA A 139 -12.10 -0.96 8.13
N VAL A 140 -11.45 -1.79 7.31
CA VAL A 140 -10.03 -1.64 6.93
C VAL A 140 -9.85 -1.43 5.43
N VAL A 141 -10.66 -2.09 4.59
CA VAL A 141 -10.58 -1.99 3.13
C VAL A 141 -11.85 -1.44 2.52
N ASN A 142 -11.70 -0.75 1.39
CA ASN A 142 -12.78 -0.19 0.61
C ASN A 142 -13.28 -1.19 -0.44
N VAL A 143 -14.54 -1.61 -0.35
CA VAL A 143 -15.17 -2.54 -1.29
C VAL A 143 -16.39 -1.92 -1.97
N ASN A 144 -16.69 -2.35 -3.19
CA ASN A 144 -17.95 -1.99 -3.83
C ASN A 144 -19.07 -2.92 -3.34
N ASN A 145 -19.90 -2.42 -2.41
CA ASN A 145 -20.97 -3.20 -1.77
C ASN A 145 -22.10 -3.63 -2.73
N THR A 146 -22.10 -3.18 -3.99
CA THR A 146 -23.07 -3.67 -4.99
C THR A 146 -22.63 -4.99 -5.64
N VAL A 147 -21.36 -5.36 -5.52
CA VAL A 147 -20.79 -6.57 -6.13
C VAL A 147 -20.07 -7.47 -5.13
N VAL A 148 -19.49 -6.90 -4.07
CA VAL A 148 -18.85 -7.65 -2.99
C VAL A 148 -19.82 -7.76 -1.82
N HIS A 149 -20.22 -9.00 -1.51
CA HIS A 149 -21.20 -9.25 -0.45
C HIS A 149 -20.58 -9.95 0.75
N ASN A 150 -19.49 -10.69 0.53
CA ASN A 150 -18.84 -11.46 1.58
C ASN A 150 -17.99 -10.58 2.50
N THR A 151 -18.64 -9.85 3.41
CA THR A 151 -18.02 -8.82 4.25
C THR A 151 -18.19 -9.11 5.75
N TYR A 152 -17.40 -8.42 6.57
CA TYR A 152 -17.57 -8.31 8.01
C TYR A 152 -16.93 -6.99 8.50
N ILE A 153 -17.17 -6.64 9.77
CA ILE A 153 -16.57 -5.47 10.41
C ILE A 153 -15.84 -5.94 11.66
N ASP A 154 -14.53 -5.72 11.70
CA ASP A 154 -13.71 -5.83 12.91
C ASP A 154 -12.86 -4.57 13.05
N ARG A 155 -13.16 -3.75 14.07
CA ARG A 155 -12.47 -2.48 14.35
C ARG A 155 -11.31 -2.63 15.33
N THR A 156 -11.17 -3.78 15.99
CA THR A 156 -10.13 -3.99 17.01
C THR A 156 -8.72 -3.90 16.41
N VAL A 157 -8.60 -4.24 15.13
CA VAL A 157 -7.36 -4.19 14.35
C VAL A 157 -6.91 -2.76 13.99
N ILE A 158 -7.80 -1.77 14.02
CA ILE A 158 -7.50 -0.38 13.64
C ILE A 158 -6.89 0.39 14.82
N VAL A 159 -7.40 0.16 16.03
CA VAL A 159 -6.93 0.83 17.25
C VAL A 159 -5.44 0.52 17.50
N ASN A 160 -5.00 -0.69 17.13
CA ASN A 160 -3.60 -1.13 17.24
C ASN A 160 -2.69 -0.64 16.10
N ASN A 161 -3.23 0.10 15.11
CA ASN A 161 -2.54 0.46 13.86
C ASN A 161 -2.44 1.98 13.63
N THR A 162 -2.38 2.78 14.69
CA THR A 162 -2.49 4.26 14.61
C THR A 162 -1.17 4.99 14.30
N THR A 163 -0.06 4.29 14.07
CA THR A 163 1.19 4.95 13.64
C THR A 163 1.23 5.05 12.12
N VAL A 164 0.76 6.17 11.58
CA VAL A 164 0.91 6.50 10.16
C VAL A 164 2.24 7.21 9.98
N ASN A 165 3.29 6.47 9.67
CA ASN A 165 4.50 7.04 9.10
C ASN A 165 4.51 6.74 7.59
N ASN A 166 4.80 7.75 6.77
CA ASN A 166 4.91 7.55 5.30
C ASN A 166 6.28 6.96 4.93
N VAL A 167 6.89 6.17 5.81
CA VAL A 167 8.18 5.55 5.57
C VAL A 167 7.98 4.37 4.63
N SER A 168 8.87 4.20 3.64
CA SER A 168 8.77 3.19 2.59
C SER A 168 9.79 2.05 2.69
N TYR A 169 10.62 2.05 3.74
CA TYR A 169 11.73 1.12 3.91
C TYR A 169 11.99 0.74 5.37
N ASN A 170 12.65 -0.41 5.54
CA ASN A 170 13.20 -0.89 6.81
C ASN A 170 14.69 -0.52 6.91
N GLY A 171 15.13 0.04 8.02
CA GLY A 171 16.53 0.41 8.24
C GLY A 171 16.72 1.75 8.98
N PRO A 172 17.98 2.21 9.14
CA PRO A 172 18.29 3.52 9.71
C PRO A 172 17.55 4.66 9.00
N GLY A 173 16.91 5.55 9.76
CA GLY A 173 16.06 6.62 9.21
C GLY A 173 14.68 6.18 8.73
N GLY A 174 14.41 4.86 8.72
CA GLY A 174 13.14 4.26 8.34
C GLY A 174 12.49 3.46 9.48
N VAL A 175 11.81 2.38 9.12
CA VAL A 175 11.21 1.46 10.09
C VAL A 175 12.29 0.54 10.64
N THR A 176 12.35 0.34 11.96
CA THR A 176 13.35 -0.53 12.60
C THR A 176 12.77 -1.86 13.09
N ALA A 177 11.71 -2.33 12.43
CA ALA A 177 11.01 -3.57 12.78
C ALA A 177 11.86 -4.80 12.43
N LYS A 178 11.67 -5.88 13.18
CA LYS A 178 12.27 -7.19 12.92
C LYS A 178 11.18 -8.23 12.64
N PRO A 179 11.45 -9.25 11.82
CA PRO A 179 10.47 -10.29 11.53
C PRO A 179 10.10 -11.05 12.80
N ARG A 180 8.79 -11.28 13.00
CA ARG A 180 8.28 -12.12 14.08
C ARG A 180 8.43 -13.60 13.74
N PRO A 181 8.45 -14.53 14.73
CA PRO A 181 8.62 -15.96 14.46
C PRO A 181 7.63 -16.53 13.44
N GLU A 182 6.36 -16.10 13.48
CA GLU A 182 5.31 -16.48 12.54
C GLU A 182 5.59 -15.97 11.12
N GLU A 183 6.15 -14.78 10.98
CA GLU A 183 6.53 -14.18 9.70
C GLU A 183 7.75 -14.89 9.12
N VAL A 184 8.74 -15.24 9.96
CA VAL A 184 9.87 -16.07 9.55
C VAL A 184 9.39 -17.44 9.07
N ARG A 185 8.43 -18.08 9.76
CA ARG A 185 7.85 -19.34 9.30
C ARG A 185 7.20 -19.16 7.93
N ALA A 186 6.39 -18.12 7.75
CA ALA A 186 5.74 -17.81 6.47
C ALA A 186 6.75 -17.52 5.34
N MET A 187 7.88 -16.86 5.62
CA MET A 187 8.96 -16.62 4.66
C MET A 187 9.66 -17.89 4.19
N ASN A 188 9.57 -18.99 4.96
CA ASN A 188 10.19 -20.26 4.61
C ASN A 188 9.20 -21.26 3.97
N GLU A 189 7.93 -20.86 3.80
CA GLU A 189 6.93 -21.66 3.09
C GLU A 189 7.13 -21.60 1.57
N SER A 190 6.46 -22.48 0.84
CA SER A 190 6.39 -22.39 -0.62
C SER A 190 5.61 -21.13 -1.05
N HIS A 191 6.18 -20.37 -1.98
CA HIS A 191 5.57 -19.15 -2.50
C HIS A 191 5.34 -19.20 -4.00
N ILE A 192 4.38 -18.40 -4.45
CA ILE A 192 4.21 -18.08 -5.87
C ILE A 192 4.68 -16.65 -6.10
N GLN A 193 5.57 -16.48 -7.07
CA GLN A 193 6.08 -15.17 -7.48
C GLN A 193 4.95 -14.26 -8.03
N PRO A 194 5.18 -12.95 -8.19
CA PRO A 194 4.17 -12.06 -8.76
C PRO A 194 3.65 -12.61 -10.10
N THR A 195 2.34 -12.59 -10.29
CA THR A 195 1.71 -13.11 -11.52
C THR A 195 2.11 -12.29 -12.74
N VAL A 196 1.91 -12.83 -13.94
CA VAL A 196 2.15 -12.11 -15.21
C VAL A 196 1.38 -10.78 -15.26
N GLN A 197 0.16 -10.73 -14.72
CA GLN A 197 -0.62 -9.49 -14.64
C GLN A 197 0.04 -8.45 -13.73
N GLN A 198 0.60 -8.86 -12.59
CA GLN A 198 1.34 -7.96 -11.69
C GLN A 198 2.65 -7.48 -12.32
N GLN A 199 3.38 -8.37 -13.00
CA GLN A 199 4.61 -8.00 -13.72
C GLN A 199 4.32 -7.01 -14.87
N SER A 200 3.24 -7.21 -15.61
CA SER A 200 2.78 -6.27 -16.64
C SER A 200 2.40 -4.91 -16.03
N HIS A 201 1.72 -4.90 -14.88
CA HIS A 201 1.37 -3.67 -14.15
C HIS A 201 2.61 -2.88 -13.71
N GLU A 202 3.62 -3.57 -13.16
CA GLU A 202 4.93 -2.98 -12.83
C GLU A 202 5.61 -2.40 -14.07
N LYS A 203 5.63 -3.13 -15.19
CA LYS A 203 6.26 -2.65 -16.43
C LYS A 203 5.57 -1.42 -17.01
N VAL A 204 4.23 -1.36 -16.96
CA VAL A 204 3.47 -0.18 -17.39
C VAL A 204 3.81 1.04 -16.54
N ALA A 205 3.98 0.87 -15.22
CA ALA A 205 4.42 1.93 -14.34
C ALA A 205 5.86 2.38 -14.64
N GLN A 206 6.78 1.44 -14.87
CA GLN A 206 8.17 1.73 -15.25
C GLN A 206 8.26 2.55 -16.55
N ASN A 207 7.36 2.31 -17.50
CA ASN A 207 7.35 2.99 -18.79
C ASN A 207 6.60 4.34 -18.75
N ASN A 208 6.12 4.78 -17.60
CA ASN A 208 5.37 6.03 -17.45
C ASN A 208 6.21 7.11 -16.74
N PRO A 209 6.66 8.16 -17.46
CA PRO A 209 7.47 9.24 -16.88
C PRO A 209 6.84 9.90 -15.64
N ALA A 210 5.51 10.04 -15.54
CA ALA A 210 4.89 10.65 -14.36
C ALA A 210 4.90 9.77 -13.10
N GLN A 211 5.38 8.52 -13.20
CA GLN A 211 5.59 7.67 -12.03
C GLN A 211 6.97 7.85 -11.41
N PHE A 212 7.91 8.50 -12.10
CA PHE A 212 9.28 8.68 -11.63
C PHE A 212 9.39 9.77 -10.57
N ALA A 213 10.09 9.46 -9.48
CA ALA A 213 10.22 10.30 -8.31
C ALA A 213 10.90 11.64 -8.65
N LYS A 214 11.90 11.67 -9.54
CA LYS A 214 12.52 12.93 -9.99
C LYS A 214 11.58 13.80 -10.81
N ALA A 215 10.66 13.20 -11.56
CA ALA A 215 9.69 13.93 -12.38
C ALA A 215 8.52 14.50 -11.57
N ASN A 216 8.19 13.85 -10.45
CA ASN A 216 6.99 14.16 -9.67
C ASN A 216 7.26 14.54 -8.20
N ASN A 217 8.53 14.69 -7.81
CA ASN A 217 8.98 14.97 -6.44
C ASN A 217 8.41 14.00 -5.40
N GLY A 218 8.32 12.72 -5.75
CA GLY A 218 7.73 11.67 -4.89
C GLY A 218 6.20 11.71 -4.81
N ARG A 219 5.52 12.40 -5.74
CA ARG A 219 4.04 12.55 -5.80
C ARG A 219 3.49 12.02 -7.12
N PRO A 220 3.33 10.70 -7.27
CA PRO A 220 2.93 10.07 -8.53
C PRO A 220 1.57 10.55 -9.03
N ALA A 221 1.44 10.71 -10.36
CA ALA A 221 0.19 11.12 -10.99
C ALA A 221 -0.92 10.07 -10.81
N THR A 222 -0.55 8.80 -10.92
CA THR A 222 -1.43 7.65 -10.63
C THR A 222 -0.87 6.94 -9.41
N THR A 223 -1.59 6.96 -8.30
CA THR A 223 -1.18 6.30 -7.06
C THR A 223 -1.81 4.92 -6.89
N SER A 224 -3.00 4.72 -7.48
CA SER A 224 -3.72 3.45 -7.41
C SER A 224 -4.59 3.17 -8.63
N MET A 225 -5.02 1.92 -8.77
CA MET A 225 -5.94 1.44 -9.81
C MET A 225 -6.98 0.50 -9.21
N ASN A 226 -8.19 0.48 -9.80
CA ASN A 226 -9.24 -0.44 -9.31
C ASN A 226 -8.95 -1.90 -9.66
N LYS A 227 -8.25 -2.16 -10.77
CA LYS A 227 -7.73 -3.47 -11.18
C LYS A 227 -6.57 -3.25 -12.15
N VAL A 228 -5.81 -4.30 -12.45
CA VAL A 228 -4.75 -4.24 -13.48
C VAL A 228 -5.36 -3.80 -14.81
N ASN A 229 -4.72 -2.83 -15.48
CA ASN A 229 -5.21 -2.18 -16.70
C ASN A 229 -6.60 -1.54 -16.57
N GLY A 230 -7.03 -1.26 -15.33
CA GLY A 230 -8.32 -0.64 -15.03
C GLY A 230 -8.25 0.88 -14.98
N ARG A 231 -9.21 1.47 -14.27
CA ARG A 231 -9.27 2.90 -14.02
C ARG A 231 -8.16 3.30 -13.05
N GLN A 232 -7.53 4.43 -13.37
CA GLN A 232 -6.43 5.01 -12.62
C GLN A 232 -6.93 6.10 -11.68
N PHE A 233 -6.31 6.22 -10.51
CA PHE A 233 -6.67 7.19 -9.48
C PHE A 233 -5.43 7.93 -8.98
N ASN A 234 -5.59 9.22 -8.68
CA ASN A 234 -4.56 10.04 -8.06
C ASN A 234 -4.61 9.93 -6.53
N GLY A 235 -3.74 10.67 -5.83
CA GLY A 235 -3.69 10.68 -4.35
C GLY A 235 -5.02 11.05 -3.68
N GLU A 236 -5.84 11.88 -4.31
CA GLU A 236 -7.16 12.29 -3.78
C GLU A 236 -8.23 11.20 -3.97
N GLY A 237 -7.94 10.15 -4.75
CA GLY A 237 -8.93 9.14 -5.11
C GLY A 237 -9.87 9.57 -6.24
N SER A 238 -9.58 10.69 -6.92
CA SER A 238 -10.25 11.06 -8.16
C SER A 238 -9.58 10.38 -9.36
N ASN A 239 -10.28 10.31 -10.49
CA ASN A 239 -9.73 9.69 -11.70
C ASN A 239 -8.42 10.42 -12.08
N ALA A 240 -7.32 9.68 -12.13
CA ALA A 240 -6.07 10.22 -12.65
C ALA A 240 -6.29 10.54 -14.13
N ARG A 241 -6.04 11.80 -14.52
CA ARG A 241 -6.07 12.17 -15.93
C ARG A 241 -4.97 11.40 -16.65
N ALA A 242 -5.27 10.85 -17.82
CA ALA A 242 -4.22 10.42 -18.73
C ALA A 242 -3.33 11.65 -19.00
N MET A 243 -2.01 11.52 -18.80
CA MET A 243 -1.07 12.59 -19.10
C MET A 243 -1.31 13.07 -20.53
N SER A 244 -1.56 14.37 -20.68
CA SER A 244 -1.63 15.01 -21.98
C SER A 244 -0.24 14.95 -22.63
N ALA A 245 -0.16 15.07 -23.96
CA ALA A 245 1.13 15.13 -24.66
C ALA A 245 2.04 16.26 -24.12
N SER A 246 1.44 17.36 -23.64
CA SER A 246 2.11 18.46 -22.93
C SER A 246 2.73 18.05 -21.61
N ASP A 247 2.06 17.20 -20.82
CA ASP A 247 2.58 16.70 -19.55
C ASP A 247 3.78 15.77 -19.78
N LYS A 248 3.76 15.00 -20.87
CA LYS A 248 4.88 14.14 -21.28
C LYS A 248 6.10 14.95 -21.74
N ALA A 249 5.88 16.06 -22.45
CA ALA A 249 6.95 16.95 -22.88
C ALA A 249 7.61 17.69 -21.70
N ALA A 250 6.83 18.07 -20.68
CA ALA A 250 7.34 18.71 -19.47
C ALA A 250 8.11 17.76 -18.54
N ALA A 251 7.77 16.46 -18.57
CA ALA A 251 8.44 15.41 -17.79
C ALA A 251 9.67 14.80 -18.50
N ALA A 252 9.95 15.19 -19.75
CA ALA A 252 11.16 14.76 -20.44
C ALA A 252 12.39 15.45 -19.82
N PRO A 253 13.48 14.73 -19.55
CA PRO A 253 14.69 15.34 -19.02
C PRO A 253 15.17 16.41 -19.99
N HIS A 254 15.29 17.65 -19.51
CA HIS A 254 15.94 18.72 -20.26
C HIS A 254 17.42 18.33 -20.40
N ASN A 255 17.78 17.72 -21.53
CA ASN A 255 19.17 17.60 -21.91
C ASN A 255 19.64 18.98 -22.39
N ALA A 256 20.02 19.83 -21.44
CA ALA A 256 20.59 21.14 -21.74
C ALA A 256 22.01 20.92 -22.27
N GLN A 257 22.13 20.73 -23.58
CA GLN A 257 23.39 20.95 -24.29
C GLN A 257 23.62 22.46 -24.38
N ALA A 258 24.66 22.91 -23.69
CA ALA A 258 25.20 24.25 -23.77
C ALA A 258 25.96 24.47 -25.09
N ALA A 259 25.73 25.64 -25.71
CA ALA A 259 26.52 26.39 -26.71
C ALA A 259 25.49 27.22 -27.53
N ASP A 260 25.55 28.55 -27.72
CA ASP A 260 26.63 29.51 -27.62
C ASP A 260 26.08 30.92 -27.32
N ALA A 261 26.97 31.74 -26.76
CA ALA A 261 26.77 33.15 -26.45
C ALA A 261 27.04 34.06 -27.64
N ALA A 262 26.15 35.02 -27.88
CA ALA A 262 26.38 36.37 -28.42
C ALA A 262 25.02 37.08 -28.38
N GLY A 263 24.74 38.07 -27.55
CA GLY A 263 25.49 39.28 -27.29
C GLY A 263 24.51 40.44 -27.48
N ASN A 264 24.43 41.31 -26.48
CA ASN A 264 24.31 42.77 -26.59
C ASN A 264 23.27 43.39 -25.65
N THR A 265 23.75 44.48 -25.07
CA THR A 265 23.36 45.22 -23.88
C THR A 265 22.23 46.23 -24.09
N ASN A 266 21.58 46.57 -22.98
CA ASN A 266 21.05 47.89 -22.58
C ASN A 266 20.42 48.79 -23.66
N ASN A 267 19.14 49.13 -23.48
CA ASN A 267 18.74 50.52 -23.19
C ASN A 267 17.24 50.67 -22.94
N ARG A 268 16.91 51.33 -21.84
CA ARG A 268 15.65 52.04 -21.61
C ARG A 268 16.01 53.53 -21.53
N PRO A 269 15.20 54.43 -22.13
CA PRO A 269 14.61 55.49 -21.31
C PRO A 269 13.16 55.86 -21.68
N LEU A 270 12.58 56.68 -20.80
CA LEU A 270 11.20 57.19 -20.71
C LEU A 270 10.87 58.36 -21.65
N ASN A 271 9.58 58.49 -22.06
CA ASN A 271 8.67 59.66 -21.92
C ASN A 271 7.35 59.39 -22.70
N GLY A 272 6.14 59.88 -22.38
CA GLY A 272 5.73 60.84 -21.35
C GLY A 272 4.19 61.00 -21.22
N GLN A 273 3.82 61.64 -20.12
CA GLN A 273 2.72 62.62 -19.88
C GLN A 273 1.27 62.34 -20.36
N ALA A 274 0.35 62.27 -19.38
CA ALA A 274 -0.70 63.29 -19.20
C ALA A 274 -1.28 63.25 -17.76
N GLN A 275 -1.33 64.43 -17.16
CA GLN A 275 -1.72 64.75 -15.78
C GLN A 275 -3.13 65.39 -15.78
N ARG A 276 -3.93 65.19 -14.71
CA ARG A 276 -4.76 66.21 -14.00
C ARG A 276 -5.63 65.55 -12.90
N THR A 277 -5.25 65.63 -11.62
CA THR A 277 -5.65 66.59 -10.54
C THR A 277 -7.01 66.29 -9.86
N ARG A 278 -7.00 65.76 -8.61
CA ARG A 278 -7.24 66.40 -7.27
C ARG A 278 -8.75 66.58 -6.91
N GLN A 279 -9.36 65.76 -6.03
CA GLN A 279 -9.46 65.81 -4.53
C GLN A 279 -10.77 66.48 -3.99
N PRO A 280 -11.18 66.39 -2.69
CA PRO A 280 -12.42 65.72 -2.22
C PRO A 280 -13.39 66.56 -1.32
N ALA A 281 -14.53 66.00 -0.89
CA ALA A 281 -15.32 66.20 0.37
C ALA A 281 -16.83 65.88 0.13
N GLY A 282 -17.50 64.98 0.89
CA GLY A 282 -18.38 65.28 2.06
C GLY A 282 -19.82 65.72 1.64
N SER A 283 -20.98 65.32 2.18
CA SER A 283 -21.38 64.65 3.43
C SER A 283 -22.92 64.35 3.42
N VAL A 284 -23.39 63.35 4.24
CA VAL A 284 -24.72 63.15 4.93
C VAL A 284 -26.02 62.92 4.08
N VAL A 285 -27.10 62.16 4.41
CA VAL A 285 -27.80 61.69 5.65
C VAL A 285 -28.69 60.43 5.42
N ASN A 286 -28.76 59.57 6.45
CA ASN A 286 -29.74 58.56 6.97
C ASN A 286 -31.02 58.11 6.21
N ASN A 287 -31.36 56.81 6.38
CA ASN A 287 -32.51 56.43 7.22
C ASN A 287 -32.37 55.05 7.92
N ARG A 288 -32.78 54.99 9.19
CA ARG A 288 -32.80 53.82 10.12
C ARG A 288 -34.22 53.29 10.29
N ALA A 289 -34.36 51.98 10.53
CA ALA A 289 -35.32 51.35 11.47
C ALA A 289 -34.89 49.89 11.70
N ALA A 290 -34.39 49.47 12.87
CA ALA A 290 -35.04 49.15 14.15
C ALA A 290 -35.49 47.66 14.27
N ARG A 291 -34.96 46.97 15.30
CA ARG A 291 -35.20 45.56 15.75
C ARG A 291 -36.38 45.50 16.77
N PRO A 292 -36.57 44.49 17.68
CA PRO A 292 -36.48 43.01 17.70
C PRO A 292 -37.75 42.33 18.35
N PHE A 293 -37.74 40.99 18.52
CA PHE A 293 -38.24 40.15 19.67
C PHE A 293 -39.02 38.87 19.28
N GLY A 294 -38.68 37.74 19.93
CA GLY A 294 -39.41 36.46 19.85
C GLY A 294 -38.68 35.27 20.50
N GLN A 295 -38.72 35.20 21.84
CA GLN A 295 -38.48 34.00 22.69
C GLN A 295 -39.77 33.14 22.61
N VAL A 296 -39.85 31.80 22.69
CA VAL A 296 -39.66 30.86 23.83
C VAL A 296 -40.04 29.44 23.32
N LYS A 297 -39.31 28.37 23.67
CA LYS A 297 -39.79 27.17 24.41
C LYS A 297 -38.83 25.98 24.36
N ALA A 298 -38.51 25.52 25.57
CA ALA A 298 -37.84 24.30 25.91
C ALA A 298 -38.73 23.07 25.67
N ASN A 299 -38.10 21.92 25.42
CA ASN A 299 -38.53 20.64 25.98
C ASN A 299 -37.35 19.66 26.04
N ALA A 300 -36.91 19.36 27.26
CA ALA A 300 -36.24 18.11 27.58
C ALA A 300 -37.28 16.99 27.72
N PRO A 301 -36.86 15.72 27.67
CA PRO A 301 -37.09 14.90 28.84
C PRO A 301 -35.81 14.23 29.34
N ALA A 302 -35.61 14.31 30.65
CA ALA A 302 -34.70 13.45 31.38
C ALA A 302 -35.39 12.12 31.72
N THR A 303 -34.62 11.04 31.71
CA THR A 303 -34.46 10.01 32.77
C THR A 303 -34.29 8.60 32.18
N HIS A 304 -33.10 8.02 32.33
CA HIS A 304 -32.85 6.93 33.29
C HIS A 304 -31.44 6.36 33.14
N ASN A 305 -30.70 6.43 34.24
CA ASN A 305 -29.47 5.70 34.52
C ASN A 305 -29.66 4.18 34.35
N ARG A 306 -28.72 3.51 33.67
CA ARG A 306 -28.20 2.20 34.10
C ARG A 306 -26.85 1.91 33.44
N MET A 307 -25.80 1.97 34.25
CA MET A 307 -24.48 1.41 33.96
C MET A 307 -24.58 -0.13 33.89
N PRO A 308 -23.91 -0.82 32.95
CA PRO A 308 -23.62 -2.23 33.08
C PRO A 308 -22.40 -2.45 33.99
N ALA A 309 -22.61 -3.19 35.07
CA ALA A 309 -21.61 -3.58 36.05
C ALA A 309 -20.50 -4.46 35.44
N GLN A 310 -19.26 -4.17 35.87
CA GLN A 310 -18.10 -5.04 35.76
C GLN A 310 -18.40 -6.43 36.34
N ARG A 311 -18.21 -7.48 35.55
CA ARG A 311 -18.11 -8.86 36.04
C ARG A 311 -16.64 -9.19 36.34
N LYS A 312 -16.36 -9.48 37.61
CA LYS A 312 -15.11 -10.10 38.08
C LYS A 312 -15.01 -11.56 37.58
N PRO A 313 -13.80 -12.09 37.40
CA PRO A 313 -13.59 -13.45 36.91
C PRO A 313 -13.91 -14.51 37.98
N VAL A 314 -14.61 -15.57 37.57
CA VAL A 314 -14.90 -16.74 38.40
C VAL A 314 -13.66 -17.64 38.44
N GLN A 315 -13.18 -17.88 39.65
CA GLN A 315 -12.08 -18.76 39.98
C GLN A 315 -12.54 -20.22 39.83
N ARG A 316 -11.93 -20.97 38.91
CA ARG A 316 -12.20 -22.40 38.69
C ARG A 316 -11.58 -23.19 39.85
N GLN A 317 -12.43 -23.78 40.70
CA GLN A 317 -12.03 -24.76 41.70
C GLN A 317 -11.35 -25.96 41.02
N GLN A 318 -10.19 -26.35 41.56
CA GLN A 318 -9.49 -27.58 41.24
C GLN A 318 -10.25 -28.77 41.84
N GLU A 319 -10.75 -29.66 40.98
CA GLU A 319 -11.18 -31.00 41.39
C GLU A 319 -9.94 -31.90 41.50
N ARG A 320 -9.76 -32.50 42.69
CA ARG A 320 -8.77 -33.56 42.95
C ARG A 320 -9.23 -34.87 42.30
N PRO A 321 -8.34 -35.69 41.71
CA PRO A 321 -8.72 -37.04 41.29
C PRO A 321 -8.84 -37.97 42.49
N VAL A 322 -9.93 -38.74 42.54
CA VAL A 322 -10.15 -39.86 43.45
C VAL A 322 -9.29 -41.04 42.99
N GLU A 323 -8.43 -41.52 43.87
CA GLU A 323 -7.60 -42.72 43.69
C GLU A 323 -8.46 -43.98 43.92
N LYS A 324 -8.47 -44.91 42.95
CA LYS A 324 -9.03 -46.26 43.12
C LYS A 324 -7.97 -47.18 43.75
N PRO A 325 -8.34 -48.09 44.67
CA PRO A 325 -7.40 -49.05 45.22
C PRO A 325 -7.08 -50.14 44.19
N ARG A 326 -5.81 -50.52 44.10
CA ARG A 326 -5.37 -51.76 43.45
C ARG A 326 -5.16 -52.83 44.52
N GLU A 327 -5.67 -54.02 44.24
CA GLU A 327 -5.11 -55.29 44.72
C GLU A 327 -3.72 -55.53 44.10
#